data_AF-A0AAU9IFK8-F1
#
_entry.id   AF-A0AAU9IFK8-F1
#
_cell.length_a   1.000
_cell.length_b   1.000
_cell.length_c   1.000
_cell.angle_alpha   90.00
_cell.angle_beta   90.00
_cell.angle_gamma   90.00
#
_symmetry.space_group_name_H-M   'P 1'
#
loop_
_entity.id
_entity.type
_entity.pdbx_description
1 polymer ?
#
loop_
_entity_poly.entity_id
_entity_poly.type
_entity_poly.pdbx_seq_one_letter_code
_entity_poly.pdbx_strand_id
1 'polypeptide(L)'
;MEQTTSPTAWYNPKIHVERLCRWHLHMQSTFGNTTLIVLFLVYFAQGLRNFITLAITLFYKDILELPPDATQFLKSLIWIAWYIKPIFGLLSDNIPIFGYHRKSYLFLSGIMGIVAYIGMLFIETELESVILLMISEVGQCIADIIADAIMVEASRKDLEVGSGRLQSYCWFSFALGGLIGGTLGGMALDYMSPQHVLACLVVCPMILLVVSICIKENNDKTHLSWATILEKLRKVGKAFTDSAILKALLVIFIARSCSPSFSELMSYFMRDELKFSATFMSFLTTLSYFMLALGSILYGKFIVNWEFSSALGVGQILLTFLGGVDILLVTKSYKNIGASPYYFVLGGDAFGSVIEYTFRKLPMLVLGGQLCPLGIEATLFSLFASASNFGVSVASTEGAFIMKMTGINSSSNKNIWILFAIAALSHLLLFPFLRLLPKKGKADEQNDLKEPLI
;
A
#
# COMPACT_ATOMS: atom_id res chain seq x y z
N MET A 1 -1.51 58.82 17.91
CA MET A 1 -1.37 58.12 16.61
C MET A 1 -0.92 56.71 16.90
N GLU A 2 -1.89 55.81 17.04
CA GLU A 2 -1.66 54.38 17.19
C GLU A 2 -1.00 53.84 15.92
N GLN A 3 0.15 53.19 16.08
CA GLN A 3 0.77 52.40 15.01
C GLN A 3 -0.04 51.11 14.84
N THR A 4 -0.78 51.06 13.74
CA THR A 4 -1.46 49.86 13.25
C THR A 4 -0.41 48.82 12.85
N THR A 5 -0.29 47.75 13.62
CA THR A 5 0.42 46.53 13.22
C THR A 5 -0.42 45.81 12.16
N SER A 6 0.08 45.73 10.93
CA SER A 6 -0.61 45.01 9.84
C SER A 6 -0.58 43.48 10.08
N PRO A 7 -1.72 42.78 10.05
CA PRO A 7 -1.79 41.34 10.33
C PRO A 7 -1.65 40.48 9.06
N THR A 8 -0.51 40.54 8.38
CA THR A 8 -0.27 39.80 7.11
C THR A 8 1.10 39.12 7.01
N ALA A 9 1.68 38.71 8.14
CA ALA A 9 3.01 38.05 8.18
C ALA A 9 2.96 36.52 8.43
N TRP A 10 1.84 35.83 8.19
CA TRP A 10 1.69 34.40 8.52
C TRP A 10 1.86 33.43 7.33
N TYR A 11 1.95 33.92 6.09
CA TYR A 11 2.11 33.06 4.91
C TYR A 11 3.17 33.62 3.96
N ASN A 12 4.41 33.15 4.11
CA ASN A 12 5.48 33.42 3.15
C ASN A 12 5.78 32.15 2.35
N PRO A 13 5.22 31.98 1.13
CA PRO A 13 5.41 30.79 0.31
C PRO A 13 6.89 30.53 -0.04
N LYS A 14 7.75 31.57 -0.05
CA LYS A 14 9.20 31.42 -0.30
C LYS A 14 9.88 30.58 0.78
N ILE A 15 9.50 30.74 2.05
CA ILE A 15 10.08 29.99 3.17
C ILE A 15 9.73 28.49 3.06
N HIS A 16 8.53 28.17 2.58
CA HIS A 16 8.11 26.78 2.39
C HIS A 16 8.82 26.13 1.21
N VAL A 17 8.97 26.84 0.10
CA VAL A 17 9.72 26.37 -1.08
C VAL A 17 11.19 26.15 -0.72
N GLU A 18 11.82 27.06 0.01
CA GLU A 18 13.21 26.89 0.49
C GLU A 18 13.39 25.71 1.44
N ARG A 19 12.40 25.43 2.30
CA ARG A 19 12.42 24.25 3.18
C ARG A 19 12.30 22.95 2.38
N LEU A 20 11.43 22.91 1.37
CA LEU A 20 11.29 21.77 0.46
C LEU A 20 12.57 21.55 -0.36
N CYS A 21 13.15 22.61 -0.91
CA CYS A 21 14.42 22.53 -1.64
C CYS A 21 15.56 22.02 -0.73
N ARG A 22 15.67 22.54 0.50
CA ARG A 22 16.66 22.04 1.47
C ARG A 22 16.44 20.58 1.83
N TRP A 23 15.18 20.17 2.03
CA TRP A 23 14.86 18.76 2.28
C TRP A 23 15.23 17.88 1.08
N HIS A 24 14.91 18.30 -0.15
CA HIS A 24 15.27 17.55 -1.35
C HIS A 24 16.78 17.45 -1.54
N LEU A 25 17.52 18.54 -1.37
CA LEU A 25 18.99 18.56 -1.42
C LEU A 25 19.59 17.63 -0.35
N HIS A 26 19.00 17.61 0.85
CA HIS A 26 19.43 16.69 1.90
C HIS A 26 19.15 15.22 1.54
N MET A 27 17.97 14.90 0.99
CA MET A 27 17.67 13.55 0.49
C MET A 27 18.68 13.13 -0.59
N GLN A 28 19.01 14.04 -1.52
CA GLN A 28 19.98 13.79 -2.58
C GLN A 28 21.39 13.58 -2.01
N SER A 29 21.83 14.40 -1.06
CA SER A 29 23.16 14.27 -0.45
C SER A 29 23.32 12.98 0.34
N THR A 30 22.26 12.55 1.04
CA THR A 30 22.32 11.37 1.92
C THR A 30 22.12 10.07 1.14
N PHE A 31 21.09 9.99 0.30
CA PHE A 31 20.69 8.72 -0.34
C PHE A 31 21.23 8.54 -1.75
N GLY A 32 21.50 9.66 -2.46
CA GLY A 32 22.00 9.68 -3.83
C GLY A 32 20.89 9.75 -4.89
N ASN A 33 21.13 10.48 -5.98
CA ASN A 33 20.14 10.74 -7.02
C ASN A 33 19.64 9.47 -7.71
N THR A 34 20.53 8.53 -8.02
CA THR A 34 20.14 7.29 -8.72
C THR A 34 19.13 6.48 -7.91
N THR A 35 19.38 6.30 -6.60
CA THR A 35 18.47 5.58 -5.70
C THR A 35 17.11 6.27 -5.61
N LEU A 36 17.08 7.59 -5.45
CA LEU A 36 15.82 8.34 -5.38
C LEU A 36 15.02 8.25 -6.68
N ILE A 37 15.68 8.33 -7.84
CA ILE A 37 15.01 8.20 -9.15
C ILE A 37 14.43 6.79 -9.33
N VAL A 38 15.19 5.75 -8.96
CA VAL A 38 14.72 4.36 -9.01
C VAL A 38 13.48 4.17 -8.13
N LEU A 39 13.55 4.60 -6.86
CA LEU A 39 12.43 4.50 -5.93
C LEU A 39 11.22 5.30 -6.42
N PHE A 40 11.44 6.52 -6.92
CA PHE A 40 10.38 7.34 -7.50
C PHE A 40 9.69 6.61 -8.65
N LEU A 41 10.44 6.14 -9.64
CA LEU A 41 9.88 5.54 -10.85
C LEU A 41 9.14 4.22 -10.57
N VAL A 42 9.67 3.36 -9.69
CA VAL A 42 9.00 2.09 -9.35
C VAL A 42 7.71 2.33 -8.58
N TYR A 43 7.74 3.17 -7.53
CA TYR A 43 6.55 3.48 -6.74
C TYR A 43 5.53 4.29 -7.54
N PHE A 44 5.99 5.21 -8.39
CA PHE A 44 5.13 5.95 -9.32
C PHE A 44 4.43 5.03 -10.31
N ALA A 45 5.16 4.10 -10.94
CA ALA A 45 4.57 3.11 -11.85
C ALA A 45 3.56 2.22 -11.11
N GLN A 46 3.85 1.82 -9.87
CA GLN A 46 2.93 1.07 -9.02
C GLN A 46 1.66 1.87 -8.68
N GLY A 47 1.80 3.18 -8.42
CA GLY A 47 0.67 4.08 -8.22
C GLY A 47 -0.19 4.24 -9.46
N LEU A 48 0.45 4.42 -10.63
CA LEU A 48 -0.20 4.62 -11.92
C LEU A 48 -1.14 3.48 -12.31
N ARG A 49 -0.96 2.29 -11.71
CA ARG A 49 -1.90 1.16 -11.81
C ARG A 49 -3.33 1.49 -11.41
N ASN A 50 -3.55 2.54 -10.62
CA ASN A 50 -4.91 3.01 -10.34
C ASN A 50 -5.72 3.35 -11.61
N PHE A 51 -5.02 3.57 -12.74
CA PHE A 51 -5.60 3.71 -14.07
C PHE A 51 -6.53 2.56 -14.48
N ILE A 52 -6.24 1.32 -14.05
CA ILE A 52 -7.02 0.14 -14.46
C ILE A 52 -7.97 -0.38 -13.39
N THR A 53 -7.95 0.14 -12.16
CA THR A 53 -8.75 -0.41 -11.05
C THR A 53 -10.24 -0.45 -11.37
N LEU A 54 -10.77 0.65 -11.92
CA LEU A 54 -12.16 0.73 -12.35
C LEU A 54 -12.40 -0.14 -13.58
N ALA A 55 -11.45 -0.17 -14.52
CA ALA A 55 -11.54 -0.98 -15.73
C ALA A 55 -11.66 -2.49 -15.43
N ILE A 56 -10.88 -3.03 -14.49
CA ILE A 56 -11.00 -4.44 -14.04
C ILE A 56 -12.38 -4.68 -13.44
N THR A 57 -12.86 -3.76 -12.59
CA THR A 57 -14.15 -3.91 -11.91
C THR A 57 -15.31 -3.89 -12.91
N LEU A 58 -15.28 -2.99 -13.89
CA LEU A 58 -16.29 -2.93 -14.95
C LEU A 58 -16.16 -4.08 -15.94
N PHE A 59 -14.95 -4.53 -16.25
CA PHE A 59 -14.74 -5.72 -17.08
C PHE A 59 -15.40 -6.96 -16.46
N TYR A 60 -15.19 -7.22 -15.17
CA TYR A 60 -15.81 -8.36 -14.48
C TYR A 60 -17.31 -8.22 -14.31
N LYS A 61 -17.81 -7.00 -14.08
CA LYS A 61 -19.23 -6.76 -13.89
C LYS A 61 -20.01 -6.74 -15.21
N ASP A 62 -19.56 -5.97 -16.19
CA ASP A 62 -20.35 -5.61 -17.36
C ASP A 62 -20.02 -6.49 -18.58
N ILE A 63 -18.84 -7.11 -18.64
CA ILE A 63 -18.45 -8.02 -19.75
C ILE A 63 -18.56 -9.49 -19.32
N LEU A 64 -18.07 -9.84 -18.14
CA LEU A 64 -18.17 -11.22 -17.62
C LEU A 64 -19.46 -11.47 -16.80
N GLU A 65 -20.24 -10.44 -16.51
CA GLU A 65 -21.53 -10.53 -15.81
C GLU A 65 -21.45 -11.24 -14.43
N LEU A 66 -20.32 -11.10 -13.73
CA LEU A 66 -20.07 -11.80 -12.48
C LEU A 66 -20.78 -11.13 -11.28
N PRO A 67 -21.32 -11.91 -10.32
CA PRO A 67 -21.85 -11.36 -9.07
C PRO A 67 -20.70 -10.82 -8.17
N PRO A 68 -21.01 -9.93 -7.21
CA PRO A 68 -20.00 -9.28 -6.36
C PRO A 68 -19.12 -10.25 -5.58
N ASP A 69 -19.69 -11.32 -5.05
CA ASP A 69 -18.96 -12.34 -4.28
C ASP A 69 -17.96 -13.12 -5.15
N ALA A 70 -18.36 -13.49 -6.38
CA ALA A 70 -17.45 -14.12 -7.35
C ALA A 70 -16.34 -13.15 -7.79
N THR A 71 -16.69 -11.89 -8.06
CA THR A 71 -15.72 -10.84 -8.42
C THR A 71 -14.68 -10.63 -7.31
N GLN A 72 -15.12 -10.56 -6.06
CA GLN A 72 -14.25 -10.41 -4.89
C GLN A 72 -13.31 -11.62 -4.76
N PHE A 73 -13.83 -12.84 -4.96
CA PHE A 73 -13.03 -14.06 -4.92
C PHE A 73 -11.94 -14.11 -6.01
N LEU A 74 -12.29 -13.79 -7.27
CA LEU A 74 -11.31 -13.78 -8.38
C LEU A 74 -10.23 -12.72 -8.17
N LYS A 75 -10.60 -11.53 -7.69
CA LYS A 75 -9.63 -10.48 -7.33
C LYS A 75 -8.67 -10.95 -6.24
N SER A 76 -9.15 -11.69 -5.23
CA SER A 76 -8.30 -12.30 -4.21
C SER A 76 -7.34 -13.34 -4.79
N LEU A 77 -7.76 -14.14 -5.78
CA LEU A 77 -6.88 -15.08 -6.49
C LEU A 77 -5.78 -14.35 -7.27
N ILE A 78 -6.13 -13.27 -7.98
CA ILE A 78 -5.18 -12.44 -8.72
C ILE A 78 -4.13 -11.84 -7.76
N TRP A 79 -4.54 -11.49 -6.55
CA TRP A 79 -3.68 -10.90 -5.53
C TRP A 79 -2.79 -11.91 -4.79
N ILE A 80 -2.81 -13.20 -5.13
CA ILE A 80 -2.05 -14.24 -4.39
C ILE A 80 -0.55 -13.95 -4.28
N ALA A 81 0.04 -13.34 -5.33
CA ALA A 81 1.44 -12.94 -5.35
C ALA A 81 1.80 -12.02 -4.15
N TRP A 82 0.88 -11.15 -3.74
CA TRP A 82 1.04 -10.21 -2.64
C TRP A 82 0.95 -10.86 -1.25
N TYR A 83 0.48 -12.10 -1.17
CA TYR A 83 0.44 -12.88 0.08
C TYR A 83 1.71 -13.73 0.23
N ILE A 84 2.29 -14.18 -0.89
CA ILE A 84 3.47 -15.03 -0.93
C ILE A 84 4.75 -14.27 -1.31
N LYS A 85 4.76 -12.93 -1.22
CA LYS A 85 5.94 -12.08 -1.48
C LYS A 85 7.24 -12.57 -0.84
N PRO A 86 7.26 -13.17 0.37
CA PRO A 86 8.51 -13.58 1.02
C PRO A 86 9.25 -14.64 0.21
N ILE A 87 8.54 -15.43 -0.60
CA ILE A 87 9.15 -16.39 -1.52
C ILE A 87 9.97 -15.66 -2.58
N PHE A 88 9.42 -14.62 -3.20
CA PHE A 88 10.14 -13.82 -4.19
C PHE A 88 11.26 -12.99 -3.55
N GLY A 89 11.06 -12.50 -2.31
CA GLY A 89 12.11 -11.86 -1.52
C GLY A 89 13.30 -12.79 -1.31
N LEU A 90 13.01 -14.03 -0.88
CA LEU A 90 13.99 -15.08 -0.68
C LEU A 90 14.72 -15.43 -1.99
N LEU A 91 14.02 -15.52 -3.11
CA LEU A 91 14.66 -15.75 -4.41
C LEU A 91 15.61 -14.60 -4.75
N SER A 92 15.18 -13.34 -4.65
CA SER A 92 15.98 -12.18 -5.02
C SER A 92 17.23 -11.99 -4.16
N ASP A 93 17.17 -12.30 -2.85
CA ASP A 93 18.31 -12.15 -1.94
C ASP A 93 19.34 -13.26 -2.09
N ASN A 94 18.92 -14.44 -2.59
CA ASN A 94 19.76 -15.65 -2.60
C ASN A 94 20.25 -16.07 -3.98
N ILE A 95 19.50 -15.78 -5.03
CA ILE A 95 19.76 -16.30 -6.38
C ILE A 95 20.02 -15.12 -7.33
N PRO A 96 21.28 -14.78 -7.65
CA PRO A 96 21.58 -13.82 -8.69
C PRO A 96 21.24 -14.42 -10.05
N ILE A 97 20.40 -13.72 -10.82
CA ILE A 97 20.11 -14.07 -12.22
C ILE A 97 21.10 -13.30 -13.09
N PHE A 98 21.89 -13.99 -13.91
CA PHE A 98 23.00 -13.38 -14.69
C PHE A 98 24.04 -12.61 -13.86
N GLY A 99 24.19 -12.96 -12.58
CA GLY A 99 25.11 -12.27 -11.65
C GLY A 99 24.53 -11.00 -11.01
N TYR A 100 23.22 -10.75 -11.12
CA TYR A 100 22.55 -9.59 -10.52
C TYR A 100 21.36 -10.01 -9.64
N HIS A 101 21.24 -9.39 -8.47
CA HIS A 101 20.18 -9.61 -7.49
C HIS A 101 19.00 -8.65 -7.63
N ARG A 102 19.21 -7.46 -8.19
CA ARG A 102 18.15 -6.44 -8.34
C ARG A 102 17.82 -6.20 -9.81
N LYS A 103 18.85 -5.97 -10.64
CA LYS A 103 18.69 -5.61 -12.06
C LYS A 103 17.93 -6.65 -12.87
N SER A 104 18.34 -7.92 -12.80
CA SER A 104 17.72 -9.00 -13.58
C SER A 104 16.27 -9.27 -13.17
N TYR A 105 15.95 -9.16 -11.88
CA TYR A 105 14.59 -9.33 -11.36
C TYR A 105 13.65 -8.21 -11.81
N LEU A 106 14.11 -6.95 -11.78
CA LEU A 106 13.33 -5.83 -12.32
C LEU A 106 13.12 -5.94 -13.83
N PHE A 107 14.13 -6.40 -14.57
CA PHE A 107 14.00 -6.65 -16.00
C PHE A 107 12.94 -7.73 -16.28
N LEU A 108 13.00 -8.86 -15.58
CA LEU A 108 12.02 -9.94 -15.71
C LEU A 108 10.60 -9.47 -15.36
N SER A 109 10.47 -8.71 -14.27
CA SER A 109 9.21 -8.08 -13.87
C SER A 109 8.60 -7.22 -14.99
N GLY A 110 9.42 -6.39 -15.65
CA GLY A 110 8.99 -5.58 -16.79
C GLY A 110 8.52 -6.43 -17.96
N ILE A 111 9.24 -7.50 -18.33
CA ILE A 111 8.81 -8.40 -19.40
C ILE A 111 7.49 -9.08 -19.07
N MET A 112 7.34 -9.62 -17.85
CA MET A 112 6.09 -10.26 -17.40
C MET A 112 4.90 -9.29 -17.50
N GLY A 113 5.07 -8.05 -17.04
CA GLY A 113 4.04 -7.03 -17.13
C GLY A 113 3.68 -6.64 -18.57
N ILE A 114 4.67 -6.52 -19.46
CA ILE A 114 4.41 -6.19 -20.88
C ILE A 114 3.62 -7.30 -21.55
N VAL A 115 4.05 -8.56 -21.37
CA VAL A 115 3.36 -9.72 -21.94
C VAL A 115 1.93 -9.79 -21.42
N ALA A 116 1.73 -9.59 -20.11
CA ALA A 116 0.41 -9.60 -19.50
C ALA A 116 -0.52 -8.51 -20.08
N TYR A 117 -0.12 -7.24 -20.04
CA TYR A 117 -0.99 -6.15 -20.46
C TYR A 117 -1.23 -6.11 -21.98
N ILE A 118 -0.24 -6.44 -22.81
CA ILE A 118 -0.46 -6.59 -24.26
C ILE A 118 -1.37 -7.79 -24.53
N GLY A 119 -1.18 -8.90 -23.80
CA GLY A 119 -2.02 -10.09 -23.89
C GLY A 119 -3.50 -9.80 -23.64
N MET A 120 -3.83 -8.80 -22.80
CA MET A 120 -5.22 -8.40 -22.51
C MET A 120 -6.00 -7.94 -23.75
N LEU A 121 -5.34 -7.58 -24.86
CA LEU A 121 -6.00 -7.23 -26.12
C LEU A 121 -6.58 -8.45 -26.86
N PHE A 122 -6.12 -9.65 -26.54
CA PHE A 122 -6.44 -10.88 -27.26
C PHE A 122 -7.24 -11.87 -26.41
N ILE A 123 -7.76 -11.44 -25.25
CA ILE A 123 -8.50 -12.31 -24.36
C ILE A 123 -9.89 -12.61 -24.94
N GLU A 124 -10.24 -13.89 -24.95
CA GLU A 124 -11.57 -14.37 -25.34
C GLU A 124 -12.29 -15.02 -24.16
N THR A 125 -11.55 -15.48 -23.15
CA THR A 125 -12.10 -16.18 -21.99
C THR A 125 -11.80 -15.51 -20.64
N GLU A 126 -12.65 -15.78 -19.64
CA GLU A 126 -12.44 -15.36 -18.25
C GLU A 126 -11.11 -15.89 -17.69
N LEU A 127 -10.81 -17.17 -17.93
CA LEU A 127 -9.60 -17.82 -17.41
C LEU A 127 -8.32 -17.16 -17.94
N GLU A 128 -8.28 -16.82 -19.24
CA GLU A 128 -7.15 -16.09 -19.82
C GLU A 128 -6.94 -14.74 -19.14
N SER A 129 -8.03 -14.00 -18.89
CA SER A 129 -7.96 -12.71 -18.22
C SER A 129 -7.36 -12.84 -16.80
N VAL A 130 -7.77 -13.87 -16.05
CA VAL A 130 -7.29 -14.13 -14.70
C VAL A 130 -5.81 -14.52 -14.74
N ILE A 131 -5.40 -15.39 -15.65
CA ILE A 131 -4.01 -15.84 -15.78
C ILE A 131 -3.09 -14.67 -16.14
N LEU A 132 -3.45 -13.85 -17.13
CA LEU A 132 -2.64 -12.70 -17.54
C LEU A 132 -2.56 -11.66 -16.41
N LEU A 133 -3.67 -11.38 -15.72
CA LEU A 133 -3.65 -10.47 -14.57
C LEU A 133 -2.80 -11.04 -13.42
N MET A 134 -2.85 -12.34 -13.14
CA MET A 134 -1.95 -12.99 -12.17
C MET A 134 -0.48 -12.84 -12.56
N ILE A 135 -0.12 -13.04 -13.84
CA ILE A 135 1.25 -12.81 -14.33
C ILE A 135 1.67 -11.35 -14.11
N SER A 136 0.76 -10.40 -14.37
CA SER A 136 1.02 -8.98 -14.11
C SER A 136 1.26 -8.68 -12.63
N GLU A 137 0.50 -9.31 -11.72
CA GLU A 137 0.66 -9.13 -10.27
C GLU A 137 1.96 -9.77 -9.76
N VAL A 138 2.38 -10.91 -10.30
CA VAL A 138 3.69 -11.51 -9.99
C VAL A 138 4.82 -10.57 -10.42
N GLY A 139 4.76 -10.07 -11.65
CA GLY A 139 5.73 -9.09 -12.15
C GLY A 139 5.80 -7.87 -11.23
N GLN A 140 4.65 -7.27 -10.92
CA GLN A 140 4.58 -6.09 -10.05
C GLN A 140 5.08 -6.37 -8.63
N CYS A 141 4.75 -7.53 -8.08
CA CYS A 141 5.20 -7.97 -6.77
C CYS A 141 6.74 -8.08 -6.73
N ILE A 142 7.37 -8.63 -7.77
CA ILE A 142 8.84 -8.71 -7.85
C ILE A 142 9.44 -7.29 -7.87
N ALA A 143 8.91 -6.37 -8.69
CA ALA A 143 9.43 -5.00 -8.74
C ALA A 143 9.31 -4.27 -7.40
N ASP A 144 8.18 -4.43 -6.72
CA ASP A 144 7.92 -3.86 -5.39
C ASP A 144 8.91 -4.38 -4.35
N ILE A 145 9.17 -5.70 -4.32
CA ILE A 145 10.16 -6.31 -3.42
C ILE A 145 11.57 -5.75 -3.66
N ILE A 146 11.96 -5.57 -4.93
CA ILE A 146 13.27 -5.00 -5.25
C ILE A 146 13.37 -3.54 -4.81
N ALA A 147 12.32 -2.73 -5.04
CA ALA A 147 12.30 -1.35 -4.60
C ALA A 147 12.30 -1.24 -3.07
N ASP A 148 11.57 -2.10 -2.37
CA ASP A 148 11.56 -2.20 -0.92
C ASP A 148 12.94 -2.55 -0.37
N ALA A 149 13.62 -3.54 -0.97
CA ALA A 149 14.97 -3.90 -0.58
C ALA A 149 15.95 -2.73 -0.75
N ILE A 150 15.91 -2.05 -1.90
CA ILE A 150 16.73 -0.85 -2.18
C ILE A 150 16.43 0.26 -1.16
N MET A 151 15.16 0.45 -0.81
CA MET A 151 14.72 1.46 0.16
C MET A 151 15.24 1.14 1.57
N VAL A 152 15.17 -0.12 2.02
CA VAL A 152 15.70 -0.55 3.32
C VAL A 152 17.23 -0.45 3.34
N GLU A 153 17.91 -0.87 2.28
CA GLU A 153 19.38 -0.74 2.17
C GLU A 153 19.81 0.74 2.22
N ALA A 154 19.09 1.61 1.51
CA ALA A 154 19.36 3.04 1.49
C ALA A 154 19.05 3.73 2.82
N SER A 155 18.04 3.26 3.57
CA SER A 155 17.63 3.89 4.84
C SER A 155 18.71 3.79 5.91
N ARG A 156 19.57 2.76 5.84
CA ARG A 156 20.71 2.57 6.75
C ARG A 156 21.76 3.69 6.69
N LYS A 157 21.75 4.52 5.64
CA LYS A 157 22.65 5.70 5.54
C LYS A 157 22.32 6.79 6.56
N ASP A 158 21.11 6.77 7.13
CA ASP A 158 20.63 7.68 8.17
C ASP A 158 19.81 6.88 9.18
N LEU A 159 20.46 6.39 10.25
CA LEU A 159 19.85 5.46 11.20
C LEU A 159 18.71 6.07 12.00
N GLU A 160 18.73 7.38 12.26
CA GLU A 160 17.70 8.02 13.09
C GLU A 160 16.38 8.22 12.33
N VAL A 161 16.46 8.76 11.11
CA VAL A 161 15.26 9.22 10.38
C VAL A 161 15.18 8.74 8.94
N GLY A 162 16.18 8.01 8.45
CA GLY A 162 16.25 7.54 7.06
C GLY A 162 15.08 6.66 6.65
N SER A 163 14.70 5.68 7.48
CA SER A 163 13.57 4.78 7.21
C SER A 163 12.26 5.54 7.10
N GLY A 164 12.03 6.54 7.98
CA GLY A 164 10.84 7.38 7.92
C GLY A 164 10.78 8.25 6.67
N ARG A 165 11.89 8.93 6.33
CA ARG A 165 11.97 9.86 5.20
C ARG A 165 11.85 9.17 3.85
N LEU A 166 12.56 8.06 3.65
CA LEU A 166 12.49 7.30 2.41
C LEU A 166 11.11 6.67 2.22
N GLN A 167 10.49 6.14 3.29
CA GLN A 167 9.11 5.65 3.21
C GLN A 167 8.14 6.76 2.80
N SER A 168 8.16 7.91 3.48
CA SER A 168 7.32 9.05 3.09
C SER A 168 7.53 9.46 1.62
N TYR A 169 8.78 9.44 1.12
CA TYR A 169 9.10 9.75 -0.28
C TYR A 169 8.53 8.71 -1.26
N CYS A 170 8.70 7.42 -0.97
CA CYS A 170 8.20 6.33 -1.82
C CYS A 170 6.66 6.37 -1.91
N TRP A 171 5.98 6.53 -0.76
CA TRP A 171 4.52 6.60 -0.72
C TRP A 171 3.95 7.89 -1.32
N PHE A 172 4.68 9.00 -1.22
CA PHE A 172 4.33 10.21 -1.98
C PHE A 172 4.41 9.97 -3.50
N SER A 173 5.45 9.29 -3.96
CA SER A 173 5.62 8.92 -5.38
C SER A 173 4.50 8.00 -5.86
N PHE A 174 4.12 7.01 -5.03
CA PHE A 174 2.96 6.14 -5.25
C PHE A 174 1.65 6.93 -5.34
N ALA A 175 1.42 7.89 -4.44
CA ALA A 175 0.24 8.74 -4.52
C ALA A 175 0.18 9.59 -5.79
N LEU A 176 1.31 10.16 -6.21
CA LEU A 176 1.37 10.93 -7.44
C LEU A 176 1.00 10.08 -8.66
N GLY A 177 1.52 8.85 -8.73
CA GLY A 177 1.14 7.88 -9.76
C GLY A 177 -0.36 7.57 -9.71
N GLY A 178 -0.91 7.30 -8.52
CA GLY A 178 -2.33 6.96 -8.35
C GLY A 178 -3.30 8.09 -8.67
N LEU A 179 -2.91 9.34 -8.44
CA LEU A 179 -3.66 10.53 -8.85
C LEU A 179 -3.75 10.66 -10.37
N ILE A 180 -2.61 10.55 -11.05
CA ILE A 180 -2.56 10.59 -12.51
C ILE A 180 -3.30 9.39 -13.10
N GLY A 181 -3.07 8.20 -12.55
CA GLY A 181 -3.74 6.97 -12.97
C GLY A 181 -5.25 7.05 -12.81
N GLY A 182 -5.75 7.39 -11.62
CA GLY A 182 -7.19 7.43 -11.36
C GLY A 182 -7.95 8.45 -12.22
N THR A 183 -7.37 9.63 -12.42
CA THR A 183 -7.98 10.67 -13.25
C THR A 183 -8.02 10.28 -14.73
N LEU A 184 -6.89 9.84 -15.28
CA LEU A 184 -6.80 9.46 -16.69
C LEU A 184 -7.56 8.15 -16.97
N GLY A 185 -7.57 7.21 -16.04
CA GLY A 185 -8.22 5.91 -16.19
C GLY A 185 -9.74 6.01 -16.25
N GLY A 186 -10.32 6.86 -15.38
CA GLY A 186 -11.74 7.19 -15.44
C GLY A 186 -12.14 7.83 -16.77
N MET A 187 -11.34 8.79 -17.26
CA MET A 187 -11.57 9.42 -18.56
C MET A 187 -11.40 8.45 -19.73
N ALA A 188 -10.42 7.54 -19.67
CA ALA A 188 -10.14 6.61 -20.76
C ALA A 188 -11.30 5.64 -21.02
N LEU A 189 -12.05 5.27 -19.98
CA LEU A 189 -13.22 4.39 -20.09
C LEU A 189 -14.40 5.02 -20.83
N ASP A 190 -14.45 6.35 -20.95
CA ASP A 190 -15.49 7.03 -21.74
C ASP A 190 -15.24 6.90 -23.26
N TYR A 191 -14.01 6.61 -23.68
CA TYR A 191 -13.61 6.58 -25.10
C TYR A 191 -13.07 5.22 -25.56
N MET A 192 -12.73 4.33 -24.64
CA MET A 192 -12.05 3.06 -24.91
C MET A 192 -12.74 1.92 -24.17
N SER A 193 -12.79 0.74 -24.79
CA SER A 193 -13.24 -0.47 -24.08
C SER A 193 -12.29 -0.81 -22.91
N PRO A 194 -12.75 -1.53 -21.87
CA PRO A 194 -11.91 -1.93 -20.73
C PRO A 194 -10.62 -2.67 -21.12
N GLN A 195 -10.64 -3.54 -22.14
CA GLN A 195 -9.45 -4.27 -22.63
C GLN A 195 -8.34 -3.34 -23.14
N HIS A 196 -8.72 -2.34 -23.94
CA HIS A 196 -7.77 -1.33 -24.45
C HIS A 196 -7.21 -0.46 -23.31
N VAL A 197 -8.04 -0.10 -22.32
CA VAL A 197 -7.58 0.61 -21.11
C VAL A 197 -6.58 -0.22 -20.32
N LEU A 198 -6.83 -1.53 -20.18
CA LEU A 198 -5.90 -2.46 -19.52
C LEU A 198 -4.56 -2.53 -20.27
N ALA A 199 -4.59 -2.60 -21.60
CA ALA A 199 -3.39 -2.64 -22.42
C ALA A 199 -2.55 -1.35 -22.35
N CYS A 200 -3.18 -0.18 -22.23
CA CYS A 200 -2.47 1.10 -22.04
C CYS A 200 -1.55 1.09 -20.81
N LEU A 201 -1.81 0.25 -19.81
CA LEU A 201 -0.95 0.16 -18.63
C LEU A 201 0.41 -0.48 -18.91
N VAL A 202 0.67 -0.99 -20.13
CA VAL A 202 2.00 -1.42 -20.59
C VAL A 202 3.10 -0.37 -20.39
N VAL A 203 2.73 0.92 -20.29
CA VAL A 203 3.65 2.00 -19.91
C VAL A 203 4.33 1.74 -18.56
N CYS A 204 3.62 1.19 -17.57
CA CYS A 204 4.19 0.90 -16.25
C CYS A 204 5.35 -0.11 -16.29
N PRO A 205 5.19 -1.32 -16.86
CA PRO A 205 6.30 -2.25 -16.95
C PRO A 205 7.40 -1.80 -17.93
N MET A 206 7.10 -0.94 -18.91
CA MET A 206 8.15 -0.28 -19.69
C MET A 206 9.02 0.65 -18.82
N ILE A 207 8.42 1.40 -17.89
CA ILE A 207 9.18 2.19 -16.90
C ILE A 207 10.08 1.26 -16.08
N LEU A 208 9.57 0.09 -15.64
CA LEU A 208 10.36 -0.88 -14.88
C LEU A 208 11.55 -1.43 -15.68
N LEU A 209 11.38 -1.70 -16.98
CA LEU A 209 12.49 -2.08 -17.87
C LEU A 209 13.56 -1.00 -17.94
N VAL A 210 13.16 0.27 -18.12
CA VAL A 210 14.11 1.39 -18.16
C VAL A 210 14.86 1.51 -16.83
N VAL A 211 14.14 1.43 -15.70
CA VAL A 211 14.71 1.46 -14.35
C VAL A 211 15.74 0.34 -14.17
N SER A 212 15.45 -0.88 -14.63
CA SER A 212 16.37 -2.00 -14.54
C SER A 212 17.72 -1.71 -15.21
N ILE A 213 17.73 -0.96 -16.31
CA ILE A 213 18.96 -0.59 -17.02
C ILE A 213 19.73 0.49 -16.25
N CYS A 214 19.02 1.43 -15.61
CA CYS A 214 19.60 2.53 -14.85
C CYS A 214 20.26 2.10 -13.52
N ILE A 215 19.85 0.97 -12.94
CA ILE A 215 20.46 0.45 -11.71
C ILE A 215 21.90 0.02 -11.99
N LYS A 216 22.84 0.66 -11.27
CA LYS A 216 24.24 0.28 -11.25
C LYS A 216 24.45 -0.77 -10.16
N GLU A 217 24.48 -2.02 -10.57
CA GLU A 217 24.79 -3.16 -9.71
C GLU A 217 26.09 -3.80 -10.21
N ASN A 218 27.00 -4.11 -9.30
CA ASN A 218 28.21 -4.85 -9.66
C ASN A 218 27.81 -6.31 -9.92
N ASN A 219 28.34 -6.89 -10.99
CA ASN A 219 28.07 -8.29 -11.30
C ASN A 219 28.76 -9.16 -10.24
N ASP A 220 27.96 -9.85 -9.45
CA ASP A 220 28.47 -10.81 -8.47
C ASP A 220 28.84 -12.09 -9.22
N LYS A 221 30.12 -12.17 -9.60
CA LYS A 221 30.70 -13.33 -10.30
C LYS A 221 30.95 -14.50 -9.35
N THR A 222 30.58 -14.40 -8.07
CA THR A 222 30.72 -15.54 -7.16
C THR A 222 29.87 -16.70 -7.65
N HIS A 223 30.51 -17.86 -7.84
CA HIS A 223 29.78 -19.09 -8.15
C HIS A 223 28.82 -19.39 -7.01
N LEU A 224 27.56 -19.64 -7.34
CA LEU A 224 26.50 -19.93 -6.39
C LEU A 224 26.85 -21.19 -5.59
N SER A 225 27.44 -21.00 -4.41
CA SER A 225 27.72 -22.10 -3.50
C SER A 225 26.45 -22.43 -2.72
N TRP A 226 26.01 -23.69 -2.79
CA TRP A 226 24.91 -24.19 -1.97
C TRP A 226 25.12 -23.92 -0.48
N ALA A 227 26.37 -23.87 0.00
CA ALA A 227 26.69 -23.51 1.37
C ALA A 227 26.27 -22.08 1.73
N THR A 228 26.49 -21.11 0.83
CA THR A 228 26.10 -19.70 1.03
C THR A 228 24.59 -19.53 1.02
N ILE A 229 23.87 -20.24 0.15
CA ILE A 229 22.40 -20.25 0.14
C ILE A 229 21.87 -20.82 1.45
N LEU A 230 22.41 -21.97 1.90
CA LEU A 230 22.01 -22.59 3.16
C LEU A 230 22.29 -21.68 4.37
N GLU A 231 23.40 -20.95 4.37
CA GLU A 231 23.71 -19.99 5.43
C GLU A 231 22.70 -18.83 5.46
N LYS A 232 22.38 -18.25 4.30
CA LYS A 232 21.35 -17.20 4.18
C LYS A 232 19.96 -17.71 4.59
N LEU A 233 19.57 -18.92 4.15
CA LEU A 233 18.33 -19.58 4.59
C LEU A 233 18.31 -19.81 6.11
N ARG A 234 19.45 -20.15 6.71
CA ARG A 234 19.56 -20.29 8.17
C ARG A 234 19.42 -18.95 8.89
N LYS A 235 19.93 -17.84 8.31
CA LYS A 235 19.70 -16.48 8.82
C LYS A 235 18.22 -16.11 8.78
N VAL A 236 17.54 -16.40 7.66
CA VAL A 236 16.07 -16.25 7.55
C VAL A 236 15.36 -17.08 8.63
N GLY A 237 15.70 -18.36 8.77
CA GLY A 237 15.14 -19.24 9.81
C GLY A 237 15.35 -18.71 11.24
N LYS A 238 16.53 -18.16 11.54
CA LYS A 238 16.79 -17.50 12.84
C LYS A 238 15.93 -16.25 13.03
N ALA A 239 15.71 -15.45 11.99
CA ALA A 239 14.84 -14.28 12.09
C ALA A 239 13.38 -14.66 12.44
N PHE A 240 12.89 -15.81 11.95
CA PHE A 240 11.59 -16.36 12.35
C PHE A 240 11.53 -16.83 13.81
N THR A 241 12.65 -16.91 14.51
CA THR A 241 12.67 -17.19 15.97
C THR A 241 12.83 -15.94 16.82
N ASP A 242 13.10 -14.78 16.19
CA ASP A 242 13.25 -13.52 16.90
C ASP A 242 11.90 -13.04 17.44
N SER A 243 11.83 -12.88 18.76
CA SER A 243 10.60 -12.47 19.44
C SER A 243 10.11 -11.09 19.00
N ALA A 244 11.01 -10.15 18.68
CA ALA A 244 10.63 -8.81 18.24
C ALA A 244 9.99 -8.85 16.83
N ILE A 245 10.57 -9.63 15.91
CA ILE A 245 10.04 -9.82 14.55
C ILE A 245 8.67 -10.50 14.61
N LEU A 246 8.53 -11.60 15.36
CA LEU A 246 7.26 -12.32 15.49
C LEU A 246 6.16 -11.44 16.11
N LYS A 247 6.49 -10.67 17.15
CA LYS A 247 5.55 -9.73 17.78
C LYS A 247 5.12 -8.63 16.81
N ALA A 248 6.05 -8.06 16.06
CA ALA A 248 5.74 -7.05 15.05
C ALA A 248 4.86 -7.62 13.93
N LEU A 249 5.16 -8.82 13.42
CA LEU A 249 4.34 -9.51 12.43
C LEU A 249 2.91 -9.75 12.94
N LEU A 250 2.78 -10.25 14.16
CA LEU A 250 1.48 -10.48 14.78
C LEU A 250 0.67 -9.19 14.89
N VAL A 251 1.29 -8.11 15.38
CA VAL A 251 0.60 -6.82 15.52
C VAL A 251 0.24 -6.23 14.15
N ILE A 252 1.11 -6.32 13.15
CA ILE A 252 0.83 -5.87 11.77
C ILE A 252 -0.35 -6.63 11.18
N PHE A 253 -0.34 -7.97 11.32
CA PHE A 253 -1.42 -8.81 10.84
C PHE A 253 -2.75 -8.47 11.53
N ILE A 254 -2.79 -8.47 12.87
CA ILE A 254 -4.01 -8.16 13.64
C ILE A 254 -4.49 -6.74 13.33
N ALA A 255 -3.60 -5.75 13.24
CA ALA A 255 -3.97 -4.38 12.90
C ALA A 255 -4.64 -4.26 11.53
N ARG A 256 -4.42 -5.23 10.64
CA ARG A 256 -5.06 -5.29 9.32
C ARG A 256 -6.27 -6.20 9.25
N SER A 257 -6.28 -7.29 10.01
CA SER A 257 -7.35 -8.29 9.98
C SER A 257 -8.47 -8.04 10.98
N CYS A 258 -8.24 -7.32 12.08
CA CYS A 258 -9.19 -7.29 13.19
C CYS A 258 -10.55 -6.67 12.84
N SER A 259 -10.61 -5.77 11.86
CA SER A 259 -11.86 -5.10 11.44
C SER A 259 -12.37 -5.69 10.12
N PRO A 260 -13.53 -6.37 10.11
CA PRO A 260 -14.12 -6.90 8.90
C PRO A 260 -14.39 -5.79 7.86
N SER A 261 -14.08 -6.07 6.59
CA SER A 261 -14.28 -5.11 5.51
C SER A 261 -15.61 -5.35 4.81
N PHE A 262 -16.40 -4.27 4.70
CA PHE A 262 -17.68 -4.22 3.97
C PHE A 262 -17.61 -3.30 2.75
N SER A 263 -16.41 -3.15 2.15
CA SER A 263 -16.16 -2.19 1.08
C SER A 263 -17.05 -2.41 -0.15
N GLU A 264 -17.28 -3.66 -0.57
CA GLU A 264 -18.17 -3.97 -1.70
C GLU A 264 -19.63 -3.63 -1.38
N LEU A 265 -20.10 -3.97 -0.18
CA LEU A 265 -21.45 -3.61 0.27
C LEU A 265 -21.65 -2.08 0.31
N MET A 266 -20.64 -1.32 0.77
CA MET A 266 -20.67 0.14 0.75
C MET A 266 -20.70 0.68 -0.69
N SER A 267 -19.88 0.13 -1.60
CA SER A 267 -19.89 0.50 -3.02
C SER A 267 -21.26 0.28 -3.66
N TYR A 268 -21.89 -0.87 -3.38
CA TYR A 268 -23.23 -1.19 -3.85
C TYR A 268 -24.29 -0.28 -3.22
N PHE A 269 -24.18 0.06 -1.94
CA PHE A 269 -25.04 1.05 -1.28
C PHE A 269 -24.93 2.44 -1.94
N MET A 270 -23.71 2.91 -2.23
CA MET A 270 -23.49 4.18 -2.92
C MET A 270 -24.11 4.17 -4.33
N ARG A 271 -23.99 3.05 -5.06
CA ARG A 271 -24.51 2.93 -6.41
C ARG A 271 -26.03 2.77 -6.47
N ASP A 272 -26.58 1.87 -5.65
CA ASP A 272 -27.96 1.42 -5.76
C ASP A 272 -28.91 2.26 -4.91
N GLU A 273 -28.50 2.67 -3.71
CA GLU A 273 -29.35 3.40 -2.77
C GLU A 273 -29.14 4.92 -2.86
N LEU A 274 -27.90 5.38 -3.03
CA LEU A 274 -27.57 6.81 -3.14
C LEU A 274 -27.53 7.32 -4.59
N LYS A 275 -27.56 6.40 -5.57
CA LYS A 275 -27.54 6.69 -7.02
C LYS A 275 -26.32 7.51 -7.44
N PHE A 276 -25.18 7.31 -6.79
CA PHE A 276 -23.93 7.97 -7.16
C PHE A 276 -23.40 7.45 -8.50
N SER A 277 -22.91 8.39 -9.33
CA SER A 277 -22.35 8.07 -10.64
C SER A 277 -21.01 7.34 -10.51
N ALA A 278 -20.64 6.58 -11.55
CA ALA A 278 -19.34 5.91 -11.59
C ALA A 278 -18.20 6.93 -11.54
N THR A 279 -18.38 8.08 -12.22
CA THR A 279 -17.46 9.21 -12.19
C THR A 279 -17.24 9.73 -10.77
N PHE A 280 -18.30 9.87 -9.97
CA PHE A 280 -18.15 10.31 -8.58
C PHE A 280 -17.41 9.26 -7.73
N MET A 281 -17.71 7.97 -7.90
CA MET A 281 -16.98 6.91 -7.19
C MET A 281 -15.49 6.86 -7.60
N SER A 282 -15.17 7.07 -8.87
CA SER A 282 -13.78 7.19 -9.35
C SER A 282 -13.07 8.43 -8.77
N PHE A 283 -13.81 9.54 -8.62
CA PHE A 283 -13.30 10.74 -7.97
C PHE A 283 -12.96 10.48 -6.49
N LEU A 284 -13.76 9.69 -5.77
CA LEU A 284 -13.44 9.29 -4.39
C LEU A 284 -12.10 8.55 -4.33
N THR A 285 -11.87 7.56 -5.20
CA THR A 285 -10.58 6.86 -5.25
C THR A 285 -9.42 7.83 -5.51
N THR A 286 -9.60 8.80 -6.41
CA THR A 286 -8.59 9.83 -6.69
C THR A 286 -8.33 10.70 -5.45
N LEU A 287 -9.41 11.09 -4.75
CA LEU A 287 -9.31 11.81 -3.48
C LEU A 287 -8.56 10.99 -2.42
N SER A 288 -8.76 9.67 -2.35
CA SER A 288 -8.02 8.79 -1.44
C SER A 288 -6.51 8.87 -1.70
N TYR A 289 -6.06 8.90 -2.96
CA TYR A 289 -4.63 9.06 -3.30
C TYR A 289 -4.09 10.44 -2.97
N PHE A 290 -4.89 11.50 -3.11
CA PHE A 290 -4.50 12.83 -2.64
C PHE A 290 -4.32 12.83 -1.11
N MET A 291 -5.26 12.21 -0.40
CA MET A 291 -5.25 12.09 1.05
C MET A 291 -4.14 11.15 1.56
N LEU A 292 -3.73 10.16 0.76
CA LEU A 292 -2.53 9.36 1.00
C LEU A 292 -1.28 10.23 1.00
N ALA A 293 -1.09 11.06 -0.04
CA ALA A 293 0.05 12.00 -0.11
C ALA A 293 0.04 12.98 1.08
N LEU A 294 -1.15 13.48 1.45
CA LEU A 294 -1.28 14.32 2.63
C LEU A 294 -0.89 13.55 3.91
N GLY A 295 -1.37 12.32 4.06
CA GLY A 295 -1.04 11.46 5.20
C GLY A 295 0.45 11.15 5.31
N SER A 296 1.15 10.93 4.19
CA SER A 296 2.60 10.69 4.20
C SER A 296 3.42 11.90 4.64
N ILE A 297 2.97 13.11 4.28
CA ILE A 297 3.54 14.37 4.74
C ILE A 297 3.26 14.59 6.22
N LEU A 298 2.02 14.34 6.67
CA LEU A 298 1.63 14.48 8.08
C LEU A 298 2.39 13.51 8.98
N TYR A 299 2.60 12.27 8.53
CA TYR A 299 3.45 11.31 9.24
C TYR A 299 4.86 11.86 9.43
N GLY A 300 5.51 12.25 8.33
CA GLY A 300 6.89 12.76 8.37
C GLY A 300 7.07 14.01 9.24
N LYS A 301 6.02 14.85 9.35
CA LYS A 301 6.07 16.09 10.12
C LYS A 301 5.73 15.92 11.60
N PHE A 302 4.76 15.08 11.94
CA PHE A 302 4.18 15.04 13.28
C PHE A 302 4.33 13.69 13.98
N ILE A 303 4.24 12.59 13.24
CA ILE A 303 4.14 11.23 13.82
C ILE A 303 5.48 10.48 13.74
N VAL A 304 6.43 10.95 12.93
CA VAL A 304 7.73 10.29 12.71
C VAL A 304 8.52 10.06 14.00
N ASN A 305 8.27 10.83 15.06
CA ASN A 305 8.94 10.67 16.37
C ASN A 305 8.08 9.97 17.42
N TRP A 306 6.84 9.59 17.11
CA TRP A 306 5.96 8.92 18.04
C TRP A 306 6.37 7.46 18.24
N GLU A 307 6.02 6.89 19.40
CA GLU A 307 6.05 5.45 19.62
C GLU A 307 5.05 4.75 18.68
N PHE A 308 5.45 3.58 18.14
CA PHE A 308 4.62 2.82 17.20
C PHE A 308 3.27 2.39 17.82
N SER A 309 3.27 1.99 19.09
CA SER A 309 2.07 1.64 19.86
C SER A 309 1.10 2.81 19.98
N SER A 310 1.61 4.01 20.26
CA SER A 310 0.82 5.24 20.38
C SER A 310 0.23 5.67 19.05
N ALA A 311 1.02 5.65 17.97
CA ALA A 311 0.54 5.96 16.63
C ALA A 311 -0.60 5.02 16.22
N LEU A 312 -0.41 3.70 16.36
CA LEU A 312 -1.47 2.72 16.06
C LEU A 312 -2.70 2.88 16.94
N GLY A 313 -2.52 3.06 18.26
CA GLY A 313 -3.63 3.21 19.20
C GLY A 313 -4.52 4.40 18.87
N VAL A 314 -3.92 5.55 18.58
CA VAL A 314 -4.67 6.73 18.11
C VAL A 314 -5.34 6.46 16.77
N GLY A 315 -4.65 5.80 15.84
CA GLY A 315 -5.23 5.38 14.55
C GLY A 315 -6.50 4.54 14.70
N GLN A 316 -6.49 3.52 15.58
CA GLN A 316 -7.67 2.66 15.80
C GLN A 316 -8.84 3.41 16.43
N ILE A 317 -8.57 4.33 17.37
CA ILE A 317 -9.61 5.19 17.95
C ILE A 317 -10.25 6.05 16.86
N LEU A 318 -9.43 6.71 16.05
CA LEU A 318 -9.91 7.56 14.96
C LEU A 318 -10.72 6.77 13.92
N LEU A 319 -10.28 5.56 13.55
CA LEU A 319 -11.04 4.68 12.64
C LEU A 319 -12.36 4.22 13.26
N THR A 320 -12.40 3.95 14.57
CA THR A 320 -13.64 3.61 15.29
C THR A 320 -14.65 4.76 15.20
N PHE A 321 -14.20 6.01 15.44
CA PHE A 321 -15.06 7.19 15.30
C PHE A 321 -15.53 7.41 13.87
N LEU A 322 -14.64 7.17 12.89
CA LEU A 322 -14.99 7.28 11.47
C LEU A 322 -16.04 6.25 11.05
N GLY A 323 -16.02 5.05 11.60
CA GLY A 323 -17.10 4.06 11.40
C GLY A 323 -18.48 4.58 11.85
N GLY A 324 -18.52 5.53 12.78
CA GLY A 324 -19.75 6.26 13.11
C GLY A 324 -20.30 7.08 11.95
N VAL A 325 -19.44 7.67 11.11
CA VAL A 325 -19.83 8.40 9.89
C VAL A 325 -20.46 7.44 8.88
N ASP A 326 -19.89 6.25 8.70
CA ASP A 326 -20.46 5.20 7.84
C ASP A 326 -21.82 4.73 8.35
N ILE A 327 -21.99 4.56 9.66
CA ILE A 327 -23.27 4.21 10.27
C ILE A 327 -24.31 5.30 10.01
N LEU A 328 -23.96 6.58 10.17
CA LEU A 328 -24.86 7.71 9.87
C LEU A 328 -25.26 7.75 8.39
N LEU A 329 -24.35 7.36 7.49
CA LEU A 329 -24.60 7.26 6.06
C LEU A 329 -25.58 6.13 5.74
N VAL A 330 -25.30 4.90 6.19
CA VAL A 330 -26.11 3.73 5.83
C VAL A 330 -27.49 3.72 6.48
N THR A 331 -27.63 4.34 7.66
CA THR A 331 -28.93 4.57 8.31
C THR A 331 -29.74 5.71 7.68
N LYS A 332 -29.14 6.46 6.74
CA LYS A 332 -29.71 7.67 6.13
C LYS A 332 -30.07 8.76 7.14
N SER A 333 -29.44 8.74 8.32
CA SER A 333 -29.66 9.70 9.42
C SER A 333 -29.25 11.13 9.04
N TYR A 334 -28.37 11.29 8.04
CA TYR A 334 -28.00 12.58 7.46
C TYR A 334 -29.21 13.40 6.98
N LYS A 335 -30.31 12.74 6.60
CA LYS A 335 -31.56 13.42 6.19
C LYS A 335 -32.18 14.22 7.34
N ASN A 336 -32.08 13.71 8.57
CA ASN A 336 -32.62 14.38 9.76
C ASN A 336 -31.84 15.66 10.09
N ILE A 337 -30.57 15.72 9.69
CA ILE A 337 -29.68 16.87 9.90
C ILE A 337 -29.76 17.84 8.70
N GLY A 338 -30.55 17.51 7.66
CA GLY A 338 -30.64 18.30 6.43
C GLY A 338 -29.34 18.30 5.61
N ALA A 339 -28.45 17.34 5.85
CA ALA A 339 -27.14 17.26 5.20
C ALA A 339 -27.17 16.37 3.95
N SER A 340 -26.30 16.66 3.00
CA SER A 340 -26.14 15.87 1.77
C SER A 340 -25.30 14.61 2.04
N PRO A 341 -25.68 13.44 1.48
CA PRO A 341 -24.90 12.20 1.63
C PRO A 341 -23.48 12.32 1.05
N TYR A 342 -23.27 13.25 0.10
CA TYR A 342 -21.96 13.53 -0.48
C TYR A 342 -20.92 13.94 0.57
N TYR A 343 -21.30 14.72 1.59
CA TYR A 343 -20.36 15.14 2.63
C TYR A 343 -19.88 13.98 3.51
N PHE A 344 -20.76 13.02 3.78
CA PHE A 344 -20.44 11.84 4.59
C PHE A 344 -19.49 10.91 3.83
N VAL A 345 -19.75 10.68 2.55
CA VAL A 345 -18.89 9.83 1.71
C VAL A 345 -17.54 10.49 1.44
N LEU A 346 -17.52 11.79 1.08
CA LEU A 346 -16.26 12.52 0.86
C LEU A 346 -15.44 12.62 2.15
N GLY A 347 -16.08 12.94 3.27
CA GLY A 347 -15.42 13.02 4.57
C GLY A 347 -14.92 11.65 5.04
N GLY A 348 -15.77 10.63 4.98
CA GLY A 348 -15.45 9.25 5.33
C GLY A 348 -14.20 8.76 4.59
N ASP A 349 -14.23 8.84 3.26
CA ASP A 349 -13.12 8.39 2.42
C ASP A 349 -11.84 9.21 2.62
N ALA A 350 -11.97 10.54 2.70
CA ALA A 350 -10.82 11.43 2.84
C ALA A 350 -10.12 11.27 4.20
N PHE A 351 -10.87 11.37 5.30
CA PHE A 351 -10.32 11.22 6.65
C PHE A 351 -9.83 9.78 6.87
N GLY A 352 -10.59 8.78 6.40
CA GLY A 352 -10.20 7.37 6.49
C GLY A 352 -8.86 7.10 5.84
N SER A 353 -8.65 7.63 4.64
CA SER A 353 -7.38 7.55 3.93
C SER A 353 -6.24 8.18 4.74
N VAL A 354 -6.38 9.44 5.18
CA VAL A 354 -5.34 10.11 5.97
C VAL A 354 -5.00 9.30 7.24
N ILE A 355 -6.02 8.83 7.97
CA ILE A 355 -5.84 8.09 9.22
C ILE A 355 -5.12 6.77 8.95
N GLU A 356 -5.58 5.99 7.97
CA GLU A 356 -4.98 4.71 7.60
C GLU A 356 -3.50 4.85 7.23
N TYR A 357 -3.15 5.83 6.40
CA TYR A 357 -1.76 5.97 5.95
C TYR A 357 -0.85 6.53 7.04
N THR A 358 -1.33 7.55 7.77
CA THR A 358 -0.52 8.27 8.78
C THR A 358 -0.29 7.44 10.02
N PHE A 359 -1.33 6.81 10.56
CA PHE A 359 -1.29 6.16 11.87
C PHE A 359 -1.14 4.64 11.81
N ARG A 360 -1.50 4.01 10.68
CA ARG A 360 -1.43 2.55 10.52
C ARG A 360 -0.35 2.09 9.56
N LYS A 361 -0.35 2.55 8.31
CA LYS A 361 0.51 1.97 7.25
C LYS A 361 1.98 2.37 7.41
N LEU A 362 2.29 3.67 7.45
CA LEU A 362 3.67 4.15 7.50
C LEU A 362 4.42 3.75 8.78
N PRO A 363 3.86 3.85 10.00
CA PRO A 363 4.55 3.40 11.21
C PRO A 363 4.96 1.92 11.13
N MET A 364 4.11 1.07 10.54
CA MET A 364 4.39 -0.36 10.41
C MET A 364 5.44 -0.69 9.35
N LEU A 365 5.48 0.07 8.25
CA LEU A 365 6.53 -0.08 7.24
C LEU A 365 7.89 0.42 7.77
N VAL A 366 7.89 1.52 8.52
CA VAL A 366 9.11 2.01 9.18
C VAL A 366 9.62 1.01 10.21
N LEU A 367 8.73 0.46 11.03
CA LEU A 367 9.07 -0.61 11.97
C LEU A 367 9.63 -1.85 11.25
N GLY A 368 8.98 -2.27 10.16
CA GLY A 368 9.44 -3.41 9.35
C GLY A 368 10.85 -3.18 8.80
N GLY A 369 11.13 -1.97 8.29
CA GLY A 369 12.47 -1.60 7.81
C GLY A 369 13.52 -1.59 8.92
N GLN A 370 13.19 -1.09 10.12
CA GLN A 370 14.11 -1.07 11.26
C GLN A 370 14.46 -2.47 11.80
N LEU A 371 13.52 -3.42 11.72
CA LEU A 371 13.71 -4.79 12.18
C LEU A 371 14.42 -5.70 11.16
N CYS A 372 14.70 -5.21 9.95
CA CYS A 372 15.37 -6.00 8.92
C CYS A 372 16.89 -6.14 9.19
N PRO A 373 17.41 -7.35 9.47
CA PRO A 373 18.84 -7.60 9.57
C PRO A 373 19.52 -7.50 8.19
N LEU A 374 20.83 -7.30 8.21
CA LEU A 374 21.66 -7.17 7.01
C LEU A 374 21.67 -8.44 6.15
N GLY A 375 21.47 -8.27 4.84
CA GLY A 375 21.63 -9.30 3.82
C GLY A 375 20.39 -10.16 3.55
N ILE A 376 19.26 -9.89 4.20
CA ILE A 376 17.95 -10.52 3.95
C ILE A 376 16.80 -9.50 3.97
N GLU A 377 17.09 -8.26 3.57
CA GLU A 377 16.19 -7.12 3.54
C GLU A 377 14.94 -7.40 2.70
N ALA A 378 15.11 -7.92 1.48
CA ALA A 378 13.98 -8.20 0.60
C ALA A 378 13.06 -9.27 1.21
N THR A 379 13.66 -10.30 1.81
CA THR A 379 12.93 -11.41 2.45
C THR A 379 12.11 -10.94 3.66
N LEU A 380 12.71 -10.22 4.61
CA LEU A 380 12.01 -9.84 5.84
C LEU A 380 11.10 -8.62 5.67
N PHE A 381 11.49 -7.64 4.85
CA PHE A 381 10.61 -6.52 4.58
C PHE A 381 9.35 -6.98 3.85
N SER A 382 9.51 -7.85 2.83
CA SER A 382 8.37 -8.42 2.12
C SER A 382 7.50 -9.32 3.01
N LEU A 383 8.05 -9.93 4.07
CA LEU A 383 7.29 -10.65 5.09
C LEU A 383 6.36 -9.72 5.89
N PHE A 384 6.86 -8.57 6.35
CA PHE A 384 6.02 -7.56 7.00
C PHE A 384 4.93 -7.03 6.06
N ALA A 385 5.30 -6.70 4.81
CA ALA A 385 4.35 -6.25 3.80
C ALA A 385 3.28 -7.32 3.50
N SER A 386 3.67 -8.59 3.43
CA SER A 386 2.77 -9.72 3.15
C SER A 386 1.83 -10.01 4.31
N ALA A 387 2.31 -9.95 5.56
CA ALA A 387 1.47 -10.08 6.74
C ALA A 387 0.37 -9.01 6.75
N SER A 388 0.71 -7.77 6.36
CA SER A 388 -0.25 -6.68 6.19
C SER A 388 -1.29 -6.98 5.10
N ASN A 389 -0.84 -7.36 3.89
CA ASN A 389 -1.72 -7.67 2.76
C ASN A 389 -2.64 -8.87 3.03
N PHE A 390 -2.09 -9.92 3.65
CA PHE A 390 -2.85 -11.10 4.05
C PHE A 390 -3.90 -10.73 5.10
N GLY A 391 -3.57 -9.86 6.05
CA GLY A 391 -4.55 -9.32 7.00
C GLY A 391 -5.72 -8.59 6.32
N VAL A 392 -5.47 -7.84 5.23
CA VAL A 392 -6.55 -7.22 4.43
C VAL A 392 -7.46 -8.28 3.81
N SER A 393 -6.88 -9.34 3.24
CA SER A 393 -7.64 -10.43 2.65
C SER A 393 -8.49 -11.16 3.69
N VAL A 394 -7.95 -11.37 4.89
CA VAL A 394 -8.69 -11.97 6.02
C VAL A 394 -9.85 -11.07 6.42
N ALA A 395 -9.64 -9.77 6.64
CA ALA A 395 -10.71 -8.82 6.94
C ALA A 395 -11.82 -8.81 5.87
N SER A 396 -11.44 -8.90 4.60
CA SER A 396 -12.37 -8.96 3.46
C SER A 396 -13.20 -10.25 3.45
N THR A 397 -12.55 -11.39 3.72
CA THR A 397 -13.20 -12.71 3.79
C THR A 397 -14.12 -12.82 5.02
N GLU A 398 -13.68 -12.29 6.16
CA GLU A 398 -14.49 -12.21 7.38
C GLU A 398 -15.75 -11.38 7.15
N GLY A 399 -15.64 -10.22 6.48
CA GLY A 399 -16.78 -9.40 6.10
C GLY A 399 -17.79 -10.16 5.24
N ALA A 400 -17.31 -10.86 4.21
CA ALA A 400 -18.15 -11.70 3.35
C ALA A 400 -18.84 -12.83 4.14
N PHE A 401 -18.13 -13.48 5.05
CA PHE A 401 -18.67 -14.53 5.90
C PHE A 401 -19.75 -14.01 6.86
N ILE A 402 -19.53 -12.86 7.51
CA ILE A 402 -20.51 -12.23 8.40
C ILE A 402 -21.77 -11.83 7.64
N MET A 403 -21.65 -11.27 6.43
CA MET A 403 -22.81 -10.95 5.58
C MET A 403 -23.63 -12.21 5.25
N LYS A 404 -22.95 -13.31 4.93
CA LYS A 404 -23.59 -14.60 4.65
C LYS A 404 -24.29 -15.18 5.87
N MET A 405 -23.66 -15.15 7.05
CA MET A 405 -24.26 -15.66 8.30
C MET A 405 -25.47 -14.83 8.76
N THR A 406 -25.41 -13.52 8.61
CA THR A 406 -26.47 -12.60 9.05
C THR A 406 -27.62 -12.47 8.05
N GLY A 407 -27.42 -12.89 6.80
CA GLY A 407 -28.37 -12.66 5.71
C GLY A 407 -28.46 -11.19 5.28
N ILE A 408 -27.52 -10.34 5.72
CA ILE A 408 -27.45 -8.92 5.37
C ILE A 408 -26.51 -8.79 4.17
N ASN A 409 -27.02 -9.13 2.99
CA ASN A 409 -26.28 -9.13 1.72
C ASN A 409 -26.78 -8.07 0.71
N SER A 410 -27.91 -7.41 1.00
CA SER A 410 -28.48 -6.36 0.16
C SER A 410 -28.22 -4.98 0.74
N SER A 411 -27.87 -4.03 -0.13
CA SER A 411 -27.76 -2.60 0.20
C SER A 411 -29.06 -2.00 0.73
N SER A 412 -30.21 -2.61 0.42
CA SER A 412 -31.54 -2.16 0.89
C SER A 412 -31.93 -2.67 2.28
N ASN A 413 -31.10 -3.49 2.93
CA ASN A 413 -31.42 -4.08 4.23
C ASN A 413 -31.37 -3.03 5.35
N LYS A 414 -32.45 -2.91 6.14
CA LYS A 414 -32.55 -1.95 7.26
C LYS A 414 -31.51 -2.17 8.36
N ASN A 415 -30.99 -3.39 8.49
CA ASN A 415 -30.03 -3.76 9.55
C ASN A 415 -28.57 -3.65 9.11
N ILE A 416 -28.29 -3.09 7.93
CA ILE A 416 -26.94 -2.89 7.39
C ILE A 416 -25.98 -2.20 8.39
N TRP A 417 -26.51 -1.29 9.21
CA TRP A 417 -25.73 -0.56 10.21
C TRP A 417 -25.07 -1.48 11.26
N ILE A 418 -25.63 -2.67 11.52
CA ILE A 418 -25.05 -3.64 12.47
C ILE A 418 -23.68 -4.10 11.97
N LEU A 419 -23.54 -4.33 10.66
CA LEU A 419 -22.26 -4.73 10.05
C LEU A 419 -21.20 -3.64 10.25
N PHE A 420 -21.54 -2.39 9.93
CA PHE A 420 -20.62 -1.26 10.12
C PHE A 420 -20.29 -0.99 11.59
N ALA A 421 -21.23 -1.24 12.52
CA ALA A 421 -20.96 -1.18 13.95
C ALA A 421 -19.98 -2.26 14.41
N ILE A 422 -20.12 -3.49 13.91
CA ILE A 422 -19.16 -4.58 14.15
C ILE A 422 -17.77 -4.17 13.64
N ALA A 423 -17.66 -3.72 12.39
CA ALA A 423 -16.37 -3.24 11.85
C ALA A 423 -15.76 -2.12 12.71
N ALA A 424 -16.55 -1.09 13.02
CA ALA A 424 -16.09 0.05 13.81
C ALA A 424 -15.53 -0.38 15.18
N LEU A 425 -16.26 -1.21 15.93
CA LEU A 425 -15.85 -1.64 17.26
C LEU A 425 -14.68 -2.64 17.23
N SER A 426 -14.57 -3.45 16.18
CA SER A 426 -13.49 -4.44 16.06
C SER A 426 -12.10 -3.82 15.88
N HIS A 427 -12.00 -2.54 15.49
CA HIS A 427 -10.74 -1.78 15.54
C HIS A 427 -10.11 -1.76 16.95
N LEU A 428 -10.94 -1.79 18.00
CA LEU A 428 -10.48 -1.76 19.39
C LEU A 428 -9.85 -3.09 19.86
N LEU A 429 -10.01 -4.18 19.09
CA LEU A 429 -9.41 -5.48 19.41
C LEU A 429 -7.88 -5.46 19.33
N LEU A 430 -7.27 -4.44 18.71
CA LEU A 430 -5.82 -4.29 18.63
C LEU A 430 -5.18 -3.88 19.98
N PHE A 431 -5.93 -3.24 20.88
CA PHE A 431 -5.37 -2.61 22.09
C PHE A 431 -4.55 -3.55 22.99
N PRO A 432 -4.99 -4.79 23.29
CA PRO A 432 -4.19 -5.75 24.07
C PRO A 432 -2.83 -6.07 23.44
N PHE A 433 -2.74 -6.01 22.11
CA PHE A 433 -1.54 -6.37 21.35
C PHE A 433 -0.57 -5.21 21.15
N LEU A 434 -0.99 -3.95 21.35
CA LEU A 434 -0.12 -2.78 21.19
C LEU A 434 1.13 -2.80 22.09
N ARG A 435 1.04 -3.47 23.25
CA ARG A 435 2.16 -3.64 24.19
C ARG A 435 3.27 -4.57 23.68
N LEU A 436 3.00 -5.34 22.62
CA LEU A 436 3.98 -6.24 22.02
C LEU A 436 4.99 -5.51 21.12
N LEU A 437 4.68 -4.28 20.71
CA LEU A 437 5.56 -3.50 19.84
C LEU A 437 6.80 -3.01 20.59
N PRO A 438 7.97 -2.99 19.93
CA PRO A 438 9.18 -2.44 20.52
C PRO A 438 9.00 -0.94 20.76
N LYS A 439 9.54 -0.46 21.89
CA LYS A 439 9.68 0.98 22.14
C LYS A 439 10.74 1.56 21.21
N LYS A 440 10.45 2.74 20.65
CA LYS A 440 11.36 3.46 19.75
C LYS A 440 12.63 3.82 20.52
N GLY A 441 13.79 3.36 20.05
CA GLY A 441 15.08 3.43 20.75
C GLY A 441 15.70 2.06 21.07
N LYS A 442 14.91 1.00 21.27
CA LYS A 442 15.45 -0.38 21.44
C LYS A 442 15.66 -1.12 20.12
N ALA A 443 14.97 -0.71 19.05
CA ALA A 443 15.16 -1.28 17.72
C ALA A 443 16.52 -0.86 17.12
N ASP A 444 17.03 0.32 17.49
CA ASP A 444 18.33 0.81 17.05
C ASP A 444 19.48 0.14 17.85
N GLU A 445 19.33 -0.06 19.16
CA GLU A 445 20.30 -0.83 19.98
C GLU A 445 20.44 -2.30 19.53
N GLN A 446 19.39 -2.92 18.98
CA GLN A 446 19.47 -4.28 18.42
C GLN A 446 20.27 -4.36 17.11
N ASN A 447 20.44 -3.25 16.40
CA ASN A 447 21.34 -3.16 15.25
C ASN A 447 22.80 -2.93 15.66
N ASP A 448 23.05 -2.25 16.79
CA ASP A 448 24.41 -2.06 17.33
C ASP A 448 24.99 -3.34 17.99
N LEU A 449 24.14 -4.28 18.41
CA LEU A 449 24.57 -5.56 19.01
C LEU A 449 24.86 -6.67 17.98
N LYS A 450 24.89 -6.37 16.68
CA LYS A 450 25.30 -7.31 15.63
C LYS A 450 26.62 -6.86 15.00
N GLU A 451 27.69 -6.87 15.78
CA GLU A 451 29.04 -6.97 15.24
C GLU A 451 29.14 -8.14 14.25
N PRO A 452 30.02 -8.07 13.24
CA PRO A 452 30.21 -9.16 12.31
C PRO A 452 30.70 -10.37 13.11
N LEU A 453 29.98 -11.48 13.03
CA LEU A 453 30.55 -12.78 13.36
C LEU A 453 31.73 -12.97 12.41
N ILE A 454 32.93 -12.67 12.90
CA ILE A 454 34.24 -12.97 12.31
C ILE A 454 34.31 -14.47 12.00
#